data_AF-A0A1J5F6U6-F1
#
_entry.id   AF-A0A1J5F6U6-F1
#
_cell.length_a   1.000
_cell.length_b   1.000
_cell.length_c   1.000
_cell.angle_alpha   90.00
_cell.angle_beta   90.00
_cell.angle_gamma   90.00
#
_symmetry.space_group_name_H-M   'P 1'
#
loop_
_entity.id
_entity.type
_entity.pdbx_description
1 polymer ?
#
loop_
_entity_poly.entity_id
_entity_poly.type
_entity_poly.pdbx_seq_one_letter_code
_entity_poly.pdbx_strand_id
1 'polypeptide(L)'
;MEIFSLIPITIITFLPILLWGYIFSYLDNSPLGARRFGLGIIAGAISVVPVLFMNDIMTFANLVHWNIFPLLITSGNETGIMLSLFVTIGLIAVSIFTFSLGLFSLYIGKVWRIFLRNTSIILFIGVLFTLFHLILFKLDIFNAPLSGGGVTIAGTVFGTLKLVLFYYIIIAIIEESSKHFSVLSSSFPYIDSVKKGVLFSVFIALGFGFIENILYLKNVAEQSGIWSSGVLTTWIFRSIFSLMTHIICSVIVGLYFSRALLNYTTLPRMMPYIKTLLYGFLFSILIHAIFDISLTIGFTGIIFIYFFGSYLGITRIFYEEE
;
A
#
# COMPACT_ATOMS: atom_id res chain seq x y z
N MET A 1 18.41 -20.23 -7.57
CA MET A 1 17.17 -21.02 -7.63
C MET A 1 16.64 -20.96 -9.06
N GLU A 2 16.38 -22.09 -9.69
CA GLU A 2 16.01 -22.16 -11.11
C GLU A 2 14.61 -21.56 -11.36
N ILE A 3 14.39 -20.95 -12.52
CA ILE A 3 13.07 -20.42 -12.96
C ILE A 3 11.92 -21.44 -12.73
N PHE A 4 12.24 -22.73 -12.80
CA PHE A 4 11.28 -23.82 -12.56
C PHE A 4 10.71 -23.88 -11.13
N SER A 5 11.43 -23.39 -10.11
CA SER A 5 10.90 -23.36 -8.73
C SER A 5 9.89 -22.24 -8.50
N LEU A 6 9.81 -21.24 -9.38
CA LEU A 6 8.84 -20.14 -9.30
C LEU A 6 7.46 -20.53 -9.85
N ILE A 7 7.41 -21.49 -10.79
CA ILE A 7 6.16 -21.97 -11.40
C ILE A 7 5.16 -22.46 -10.35
N PRO A 8 5.50 -23.43 -9.47
CA PRO A 8 4.57 -23.91 -8.45
C PRO A 8 4.14 -22.80 -7.48
N ILE A 9 5.06 -21.92 -7.05
CA ILE A 9 4.76 -20.77 -6.17
C ILE A 9 3.74 -19.82 -6.82
N THR A 10 3.95 -19.52 -8.10
CA THR A 10 3.06 -18.64 -8.87
C THR A 10 1.65 -19.25 -8.99
N ILE A 11 1.56 -20.55 -9.29
CA ILE A 11 0.28 -21.26 -9.41
C ILE A 11 -0.47 -21.25 -8.08
N ILE A 12 0.17 -21.64 -6.97
CA ILE A 12 -0.51 -21.69 -5.66
C ILE A 12 -0.92 -20.30 -5.17
N THR A 13 -0.16 -19.26 -5.54
CA THR A 13 -0.46 -17.89 -5.13
C THR A 13 -1.60 -17.30 -5.95
N PHE A 14 -1.82 -17.78 -7.18
CA PHE A 14 -2.90 -17.30 -8.03
C PHE A 14 -4.29 -17.76 -7.56
N LEU A 15 -4.39 -18.92 -6.92
CA LEU A 15 -5.67 -19.49 -6.46
C LEU A 15 -6.45 -18.55 -5.51
N PRO A 16 -5.85 -18.01 -4.42
CA PRO A 16 -6.50 -17.01 -3.57
C PRO A 16 -6.94 -15.76 -4.33
N ILE A 17 -6.15 -15.30 -5.30
CA ILE A 17 -6.47 -14.10 -6.11
C ILE A 17 -7.75 -14.32 -6.92
N LEU A 18 -7.87 -15.49 -7.55
CA LEU A 18 -9.09 -15.87 -8.27
C LEU A 18 -10.29 -15.97 -7.34
N LEU A 19 -10.12 -16.60 -6.17
CA LEU A 19 -11.19 -16.78 -5.20
C LEU A 19 -11.74 -15.43 -4.72
N TRP A 20 -10.86 -14.53 -4.28
CA TRP A 20 -11.27 -13.19 -3.85
C TRP A 20 -11.84 -12.37 -5.02
N GLY A 21 -11.23 -12.42 -6.20
CA GLY A 21 -11.73 -11.74 -7.39
C GLY A 21 -13.14 -12.17 -7.77
N TYR A 22 -13.44 -13.47 -7.64
CA TYR A 22 -14.77 -14.03 -7.85
C TYR A 22 -15.76 -13.54 -6.80
N ILE A 23 -15.41 -13.62 -5.51
CA ILE A 23 -16.25 -13.16 -4.39
C ILE A 23 -16.65 -11.70 -4.58
N PHE A 24 -15.70 -10.81 -4.87
CA PHE A 24 -16.00 -9.38 -5.03
C PHE A 24 -16.76 -9.05 -6.31
N SER A 25 -16.60 -9.85 -7.38
CA SER A 25 -17.42 -9.67 -8.57
C SER A 25 -18.85 -10.12 -8.34
N TYR A 26 -19.04 -11.20 -7.59
CA TYR A 26 -20.36 -11.65 -7.15
C TYR A 26 -21.06 -10.59 -6.28
N LEU A 27 -20.34 -9.97 -5.33
CA LEU A 27 -20.88 -8.90 -4.48
C LEU A 27 -21.30 -7.64 -5.26
N ASP A 28 -20.70 -7.36 -6.41
CA ASP A 28 -21.04 -6.23 -7.28
C ASP A 28 -22.21 -6.52 -8.23
N ASN A 29 -22.80 -7.72 -8.19
CA ASN A 29 -23.81 -8.20 -9.15
C ASN A 29 -23.37 -8.03 -10.62
N SER A 30 -22.06 -7.98 -10.88
CA SER A 30 -21.51 -7.84 -12.22
C SER A 30 -20.77 -9.13 -12.62
N PRO A 31 -20.97 -9.65 -13.85
CA PRO A 31 -20.18 -10.79 -14.29
C PRO A 31 -18.70 -10.40 -14.22
N LEU A 32 -17.86 -11.31 -13.72
CA LEU A 32 -16.40 -11.13 -13.68
C LEU A 32 -15.91 -10.86 -15.11
N GLY A 33 -15.80 -9.60 -15.48
CA GLY A 33 -15.26 -9.21 -16.77
C GLY A 33 -13.78 -9.53 -16.80
N ALA A 34 -13.40 -10.62 -17.47
CA ALA A 34 -12.01 -11.10 -17.54
C ALA A 34 -11.02 -9.99 -17.92
N ARG A 35 -11.42 -9.06 -18.81
CA ARG A 35 -10.63 -7.88 -19.18
C ARG A 35 -10.43 -6.91 -18.02
N ARG A 36 -11.49 -6.56 -17.28
CA ARG A 36 -11.43 -5.64 -16.13
C ARG A 36 -10.59 -6.24 -15.00
N PHE A 37 -10.82 -7.52 -14.72
CA PHE A 37 -10.06 -8.28 -13.73
C PHE A 37 -8.57 -8.35 -14.11
N GLY A 38 -8.27 -8.82 -15.33
CA GLY A 38 -6.89 -8.95 -15.81
C GLY A 38 -6.13 -7.62 -15.81
N LEU A 39 -6.75 -6.52 -16.25
CA LEU A 39 -6.14 -5.20 -16.19
C LEU A 39 -5.86 -4.75 -14.76
N GLY A 40 -6.78 -4.98 -13.83
CA GLY A 40 -6.58 -4.66 -12.42
C GLY A 40 -5.43 -5.47 -11.80
N ILE A 41 -5.40 -6.78 -12.03
CA ILE A 41 -4.32 -7.66 -11.56
C ILE A 41 -2.96 -7.22 -12.10
N ILE A 42 -2.87 -6.94 -13.42
CA ILE A 42 -1.61 -6.50 -14.05
C ILE A 42 -1.18 -5.14 -13.49
N ALA A 43 -2.09 -4.17 -13.38
CA ALA A 43 -1.78 -2.85 -12.82
C ALA A 43 -1.31 -2.92 -11.37
N GLY A 44 -1.91 -3.80 -10.57
CA GLY A 44 -1.49 -4.10 -9.20
C GLY A 44 -0.12 -4.76 -9.14
N ALA A 45 0.11 -5.80 -9.94
CA ALA A 45 1.38 -6.51 -9.98
C ALA A 45 2.55 -5.57 -10.34
N ILE A 46 2.34 -4.68 -11.30
CA ILE A 46 3.36 -3.73 -11.75
C ILE A 46 3.57 -2.63 -10.71
N SER A 47 2.54 -2.25 -9.95
CA SER A 47 2.69 -1.26 -8.88
C SER A 47 3.62 -1.71 -7.74
N VAL A 48 4.02 -2.98 -7.71
CA VAL A 48 5.00 -3.48 -6.73
C VAL A 48 6.45 -3.19 -7.20
N VAL A 49 6.68 -3.03 -8.51
CA VAL A 49 8.01 -2.84 -9.12
C VAL A 49 8.78 -1.65 -8.52
N PRO A 50 8.21 -0.44 -8.38
CA PRO A 50 8.95 0.69 -7.82
C PRO A 50 9.41 0.44 -6.38
N VAL A 51 8.64 -0.35 -5.61
CA VAL A 51 8.97 -0.70 -4.23
C VAL A 51 10.13 -1.71 -4.19
N LEU A 52 10.05 -2.77 -5.01
CA LEU A 52 11.03 -3.86 -5.02
C LEU A 52 12.39 -3.45 -5.55
N PHE A 53 12.38 -2.73 -6.67
CA PHE A 53 13.60 -2.32 -7.35
C PHE A 53 14.05 -0.93 -6.92
N MET A 54 13.53 -0.41 -5.80
CA MET A 54 13.85 0.95 -5.34
C MET A 54 15.36 1.17 -5.22
N ASN A 55 16.06 0.21 -4.61
CA ASN A 55 17.51 0.31 -4.46
C ASN A 55 18.23 0.33 -5.82
N ASP A 56 17.79 -0.49 -6.77
CA ASP A 56 18.38 -0.56 -8.11
C ASP A 56 18.08 0.70 -8.92
N ILE A 57 16.85 1.21 -8.84
CA ILE A 57 16.41 2.48 -9.46
C ILE A 57 17.24 3.64 -8.90
N MET A 58 17.42 3.71 -7.59
CA MET A 58 18.25 4.73 -6.96
C MET A 58 19.73 4.57 -7.31
N THR A 59 20.22 3.35 -7.46
CA THR A 59 21.60 3.10 -7.91
C THR A 59 21.80 3.56 -9.34
N PHE A 60 20.88 3.21 -10.24
CA PHE A 60 20.88 3.66 -11.62
C PHE A 60 20.81 5.20 -11.73
N ALA A 61 20.01 5.85 -10.89
CA ALA A 61 19.87 7.30 -10.85
C ALA A 61 21.01 8.03 -10.10
N ASN A 62 22.01 7.30 -9.58
CA ASN A 62 23.06 7.86 -8.70
C ASN A 62 22.51 8.59 -7.45
N LEU A 63 21.41 8.07 -6.91
CA LEU A 63 20.69 8.57 -5.73
C LEU A 63 20.79 7.62 -4.54
N VAL A 64 21.77 6.70 -4.50
CA VAL A 64 21.92 5.68 -3.43
C VAL A 64 22.00 6.30 -2.04
N HIS A 65 22.66 7.45 -1.90
CA HIS A 65 22.76 8.19 -0.64
C HIS A 65 21.40 8.73 -0.13
N TRP A 66 20.40 8.77 -1.01
CA TRP A 66 19.02 9.15 -0.72
C TRP A 66 18.10 7.93 -0.62
N ASN A 67 18.64 6.71 -0.49
CA ASN A 67 17.83 5.53 -0.25
C ASN A 67 17.39 5.46 1.22
N ILE A 68 16.08 5.36 1.42
CA ILE A 68 15.49 5.41 2.75
C ILE A 68 15.73 4.13 3.54
N PHE A 69 15.82 2.98 2.87
CA PHE A 69 15.92 1.70 3.56
C PHE A 69 17.24 1.56 4.37
N PRO A 70 18.43 1.89 3.82
CA PRO A 70 19.66 1.92 4.61
C PRO A 70 19.66 2.99 5.71
N LEU A 71 19.05 4.15 5.44
CA LEU A 71 18.98 5.28 6.38
C LEU A 71 18.04 5.01 7.57
N LEU A 72 16.99 4.20 7.39
CA LEU A 72 16.10 3.78 8.47
C LEU A 72 16.80 2.88 9.50
N ILE A 73 17.82 2.14 9.06
CA ILE A 73 18.59 1.20 9.91
C ILE A 73 19.73 1.93 10.63
N THR A 74 20.26 3.01 10.04
CA THR A 74 21.38 3.78 10.59
C THR A 74 20.87 4.99 11.37
N SER A 75 20.78 4.86 12.69
CA SER A 75 20.35 5.94 13.58
C SER A 75 21.35 7.09 13.58
N GLY A 76 21.00 8.27 13.05
CA GLY A 76 21.81 9.46 13.28
C GLY A 76 21.53 10.70 12.43
N ASN A 77 20.84 10.60 11.29
CA ASN A 77 20.57 11.76 10.44
C ASN A 77 19.09 11.89 10.06
N GLU A 78 18.29 12.45 10.97
CA GLU A 78 16.86 12.71 10.78
C GLU A 78 16.59 13.49 9.48
N THR A 79 17.39 14.52 9.19
CA THR A 79 17.25 15.32 7.96
C THR A 79 17.52 14.52 6.69
N GLY A 80 18.45 13.55 6.76
CA GLY A 80 18.76 12.62 5.67
C GLY A 80 17.61 11.68 5.38
N ILE A 81 17.00 11.09 6.42
CA ILE A 81 15.82 10.21 6.30
C ILE A 81 14.66 10.97 5.66
N MET A 82 14.45 12.24 6.03
CA MET A 82 13.37 13.07 5.51
C MET A 82 13.52 13.36 4.01
N LEU A 83 14.68 13.84 3.59
CA LEU A 83 14.93 14.16 2.18
C LEU A 83 14.91 12.88 1.32
N SER A 84 15.42 11.78 1.88
CA SER A 84 15.33 10.46 1.29
C SER A 84 13.89 9.97 1.10
N LEU A 85 13.00 10.17 2.07
CA LEU A 85 11.57 9.83 1.93
C LEU A 85 10.92 10.60 0.78
N PHE A 86 11.17 11.91 0.70
CA PHE A 86 10.63 12.76 -0.35
C PHE A 86 11.11 12.32 -1.74
N VAL A 87 12.41 12.03 -1.88
CA VAL A 87 13.00 11.51 -3.13
C VAL A 87 12.40 10.15 -3.49
N THR A 88 12.26 9.25 -2.51
CA THR A 88 11.68 7.90 -2.69
C THR A 88 10.25 7.98 -3.21
N ILE A 89 9.40 8.75 -2.53
CA ILE A 89 7.99 8.95 -2.91
C ILE A 89 7.89 9.62 -4.29
N GLY A 90 8.75 10.60 -4.58
CA GLY A 90 8.82 11.25 -5.88
C GLY A 90 9.18 10.28 -7.01
N LEU A 91 10.18 9.42 -6.80
CA LEU A 91 10.59 8.40 -7.76
C LEU A 91 9.47 7.37 -8.01
N ILE A 92 8.75 6.94 -6.96
CA ILE A 92 7.59 6.05 -7.10
C ILE A 92 6.53 6.72 -7.99
N ALA A 93 6.18 7.96 -7.69
CA ALA A 93 5.17 8.70 -8.44
C ALA A 93 5.56 8.84 -9.93
N VAL A 94 6.82 9.19 -10.22
CA VAL A 94 7.35 9.33 -11.59
C VAL A 94 7.42 7.98 -12.32
N SER A 95 7.84 6.91 -11.65
CA SER A 95 7.94 5.58 -12.26
C SER A 95 6.56 5.04 -12.63
N ILE A 96 5.58 5.21 -11.76
CA ILE A 96 4.19 4.81 -12.04
C ILE A 96 3.60 5.66 -13.15
N PHE A 97 3.91 6.96 -13.18
CA PHE A 97 3.43 7.87 -14.21
C PHE A 97 3.90 7.51 -15.61
N THR A 98 5.22 7.35 -15.77
CA THR A 98 5.83 7.04 -17.06
C THR A 98 5.26 5.72 -17.60
N PHE A 99 4.99 4.78 -16.70
CA PHE A 99 4.36 3.52 -17.05
C PHE A 99 2.87 3.65 -17.41
N SER A 100 2.07 4.38 -16.63
CA SER A 100 0.65 4.59 -16.93
C SER A 100 0.43 5.41 -18.21
N LEU A 101 1.34 6.33 -18.53
CA LEU A 101 1.38 7.05 -19.80
C LEU A 101 1.54 6.08 -21.00
N GLY A 102 2.39 5.07 -20.86
CA GLY A 102 2.63 4.05 -21.90
C GLY A 102 1.43 3.14 -22.13
N LEU A 103 0.71 2.74 -21.08
CA LEU A 103 -0.46 1.86 -21.18
C LEU A 103 -1.74 2.58 -21.65
N PHE A 104 -1.91 3.87 -21.32
CA PHE A 104 -3.20 4.58 -21.49
C PHE A 104 -3.13 5.78 -22.43
N SER A 105 -2.24 5.70 -23.43
CA SER A 105 -1.91 6.71 -24.47
C SER A 105 -3.11 7.44 -25.13
N LEU A 106 -4.34 6.95 -25.03
CA LEU A 106 -5.52 7.50 -25.71
C LEU A 106 -6.22 8.66 -24.97
N TYR A 107 -5.94 8.91 -23.68
CA TYR A 107 -6.62 9.94 -22.87
C TYR A 107 -5.67 10.95 -22.19
N ILE A 108 -4.54 11.23 -22.84
CA ILE A 108 -3.35 11.88 -22.25
C ILE A 108 -3.64 13.22 -21.54
N GLY A 109 -4.47 14.08 -22.12
CA GLY A 109 -4.74 15.42 -21.57
C GLY A 109 -5.59 15.41 -20.29
N LYS A 110 -6.58 14.52 -20.21
CA LYS A 110 -7.47 14.41 -19.03
C LYS A 110 -6.77 13.69 -17.88
N VAL A 111 -5.96 12.67 -18.20
CA VAL A 111 -5.12 11.93 -17.25
C VAL A 111 -4.01 12.83 -16.67
N TRP A 112 -3.34 13.63 -17.51
CA TRP A 112 -2.21 14.49 -17.08
C TRP A 112 -2.57 15.50 -15.99
N ARG A 113 -3.70 16.20 -16.13
CA ARG A 113 -4.13 17.21 -15.14
C ARG A 113 -4.41 16.60 -13.77
N ILE A 114 -5.05 15.43 -13.74
CA ILE A 114 -5.39 14.73 -12.51
C ILE A 114 -4.14 14.09 -11.90
N PHE A 115 -3.27 13.53 -12.74
CA PHE A 115 -2.00 12.96 -12.33
C PHE A 115 -1.10 13.98 -11.62
N LEU A 116 -0.84 15.14 -12.24
CA LEU A 116 -0.05 16.21 -11.63
C LEU A 116 -0.65 16.67 -10.30
N ARG A 117 -1.99 16.74 -10.23
CA ARG A 117 -2.71 17.10 -9.00
C ARG A 117 -2.49 16.07 -7.91
N ASN A 118 -2.71 14.79 -8.19
CA ASN A 118 -2.52 13.73 -7.22
C ASN A 118 -1.05 13.65 -6.78
N THR A 119 -0.12 13.97 -7.68
CA THR A 119 1.33 13.88 -7.40
C THR A 119 1.70 14.96 -6.42
N SER A 120 1.16 16.17 -6.63
CA SER A 120 1.30 17.28 -5.70
C SER A 120 0.74 16.94 -4.31
N ILE A 121 -0.36 16.18 -4.24
CA ILE A 121 -0.95 15.75 -2.95
C ILE A 121 -0.04 14.74 -2.25
N ILE A 122 0.51 13.75 -2.97
CA ILE A 122 1.43 12.78 -2.40
C ILE A 122 2.72 13.44 -1.91
N LEU A 123 3.29 14.34 -2.72
CA LEU A 123 4.46 15.13 -2.31
C LEU A 123 4.15 15.97 -1.07
N PHE A 124 2.96 16.57 -0.99
CA PHE A 124 2.49 17.30 0.19
C PHE A 124 2.34 16.39 1.42
N ILE A 125 1.81 15.17 1.28
CA ILE A 125 1.76 14.19 2.37
C ILE A 125 3.18 13.83 2.82
N GLY A 126 4.09 13.61 1.89
CA GLY A 126 5.50 13.40 2.18
C GLY A 126 6.05 14.52 3.06
N VAL A 127 5.75 15.78 2.72
CA VAL A 127 6.12 16.96 3.53
C VAL A 127 5.40 17.01 4.89
N LEU A 128 4.11 16.70 4.96
CA LEU A 128 3.36 16.70 6.22
C LEU A 128 3.88 15.62 7.18
N PHE A 129 4.14 14.41 6.67
CA PHE A 129 4.73 13.33 7.42
C PHE A 129 6.14 13.68 7.90
N THR A 130 6.89 14.37 7.05
CA THR A 130 8.20 14.93 7.37
C THR A 130 8.13 15.93 8.54
N LEU A 131 7.15 16.83 8.55
CA LEU A 131 6.89 17.75 9.66
C LEU A 131 6.43 17.02 10.93
N PHE A 132 5.58 16.00 10.78
CA PHE A 132 5.13 15.16 11.89
C PHE A 132 6.31 14.43 12.55
N HIS A 133 7.24 13.88 11.76
CA HIS A 133 8.48 13.29 12.27
C HIS A 133 9.29 14.32 13.07
N LEU A 134 9.53 15.51 12.54
CA LEU A 134 10.26 16.55 13.27
C LEU A 134 9.60 16.91 14.61
N ILE A 135 8.27 17.01 14.65
CA ILE A 135 7.54 17.37 15.87
C ILE A 135 7.61 16.22 16.87
N LEU A 136 7.30 14.98 16.46
CA LEU A 136 7.22 13.84 17.36
C LEU A 136 8.60 13.39 17.87
N PHE A 137 9.65 13.56 17.07
CA PHE A 137 11.00 13.15 17.43
C PHE A 137 11.76 14.22 18.22
N LYS A 138 11.48 15.50 18.00
CA LYS A 138 12.09 16.61 18.75
C LYS A 138 11.40 16.92 20.08
N LEU A 139 10.15 16.49 20.27
CA LEU A 139 9.39 16.83 21.47
C LEU A 139 9.81 16.08 22.74
N ASP A 140 10.75 15.12 22.69
CA ASP A 140 11.29 14.42 23.87
C ASP A 140 10.23 13.94 24.88
N ILE A 141 8.98 13.72 24.42
CA ILE A 141 7.79 13.56 25.28
C ILE A 141 7.90 12.33 26.18
N PHE A 142 8.75 11.37 25.78
CA PHE A 142 9.05 10.14 26.53
C PHE A 142 10.49 10.07 27.05
N ASN A 143 11.28 11.11 26.82
CA ASN A 143 12.66 11.25 27.31
C ASN A 143 12.72 12.12 28.57
N ALA A 144 11.64 12.19 29.35
CA ALA A 144 11.72 12.72 30.71
C ALA A 144 12.71 11.84 31.49
N PRO A 145 13.86 12.37 31.94
CA PRO A 145 14.75 11.62 32.80
C PRO A 145 14.05 11.44 34.14
N LEU A 146 13.44 10.28 34.36
CA LEU A 146 13.21 9.80 35.71
C LEU A 146 14.61 9.62 36.29
N SER A 147 14.97 10.52 37.21
CA SER A 147 16.25 10.56 37.90
C SER A 147 16.67 9.17 38.38
N GLY A 148 17.64 8.56 37.68
CA GLY A 148 18.19 7.26 38.01
C GLY A 148 18.72 6.55 36.76
N GLY A 149 20.04 6.62 36.54
CA GLY A 149 20.75 6.09 35.38
C GLY A 149 20.76 4.56 35.23
N GLY A 150 19.58 3.93 35.19
CA GLY A 150 19.39 2.59 34.67
C GLY A 150 18.62 2.69 33.37
N VAL A 151 19.11 2.05 32.30
CA VAL A 151 18.33 1.85 31.08
C VAL A 151 17.03 1.16 31.48
N THR A 152 15.93 1.91 31.51
CA THR A 152 14.65 1.36 31.90
C THR A 152 14.17 0.43 30.79
N ILE A 153 13.61 -0.72 31.16
CA ILE A 153 12.93 -1.62 30.22
C ILE A 153 11.91 -0.81 29.40
N ALA A 154 11.25 0.16 30.03
CA ALA A 154 10.39 1.14 29.37
C ALA A 154 11.11 1.95 28.28
N GLY A 155 12.27 2.57 28.54
CA GLY A 155 13.02 3.32 27.52
C GLY A 155 13.47 2.47 26.33
N THR A 156 13.88 1.22 26.59
CA THR A 156 14.26 0.28 25.52
C THR A 156 13.05 -0.20 24.73
N VAL A 157 11.94 -0.53 25.41
CA VAL A 157 10.69 -0.99 24.79
C VAL A 157 10.02 0.15 24.01
N PHE A 158 9.91 1.35 24.57
CA PHE A 158 9.31 2.51 23.90
C PHE A 158 10.21 3.06 22.79
N GLY A 159 11.54 3.01 22.93
CA GLY A 159 12.48 3.33 21.86
C GLY A 159 12.36 2.36 20.67
N THR A 160 12.27 1.06 20.95
CA THR A 160 12.08 0.02 19.93
C THR A 160 10.70 0.13 19.27
N LEU A 161 9.64 0.34 20.06
CA LEU A 161 8.28 0.54 19.55
C LEU A 161 8.17 1.78 18.67
N LYS A 162 8.85 2.88 19.03
CA LYS A 162 8.89 4.11 18.24
C LYS A 162 9.54 3.89 16.88
N LEU A 163 10.66 3.15 16.84
CA LEU A 163 11.35 2.81 15.60
C LEU A 163 10.51 1.90 14.71
N VAL A 164 9.89 0.87 15.32
CA VAL A 164 8.95 -0.05 14.67
C VAL A 164 7.77 0.71 14.06
N LEU A 165 7.11 1.57 14.85
CA LEU A 165 5.98 2.38 14.38
C LEU A 165 6.37 3.25 13.18
N PHE A 166 7.52 3.93 13.26
CA PHE A 166 7.99 4.81 12.20
C PHE A 166 8.34 4.05 10.93
N TYR A 167 9.03 2.91 11.05
CA TYR A 167 9.39 2.04 9.94
C TYR A 167 8.14 1.55 9.18
N TYR A 168 7.16 1.01 9.91
CA TYR A 168 5.94 0.48 9.30
C TYR A 168 5.03 1.56 8.72
N ILE A 169 4.98 2.76 9.31
CA ILE A 169 4.24 3.87 8.68
C ILE A 169 4.91 4.29 7.36
N ILE A 170 6.23 4.36 7.30
CA ILE A 170 6.94 4.71 6.05
C ILE A 170 6.69 3.66 4.97
N ILE A 171 6.81 2.38 5.31
CA ILE A 171 6.52 1.30 4.36
C ILE A 171 5.07 1.37 3.90
N ALA A 172 4.12 1.54 4.82
CA ALA A 172 2.72 1.72 4.47
C ALA A 172 2.52 2.92 3.53
N ILE A 173 3.17 4.07 3.78
CA ILE A 173 3.10 5.22 2.86
C ILE A 173 3.62 4.83 1.48
N ILE A 174 4.77 4.16 1.39
CA ILE A 174 5.40 3.75 0.13
C ILE A 174 4.51 2.77 -0.63
N GLU A 175 4.01 1.73 0.03
CA GLU A 175 3.19 0.69 -0.58
C GLU A 175 1.82 1.19 -0.98
N GLU A 176 1.13 1.93 -0.10
CA GLU A 176 -0.17 2.51 -0.39
C GLU A 176 -0.07 3.57 -1.49
N SER A 177 1.00 4.39 -1.47
CA SER A 177 1.28 5.32 -2.59
C SER A 177 1.45 4.53 -3.86
N SER A 178 2.33 3.53 -3.89
CA SER A 178 2.64 2.80 -5.12
C SER A 178 1.41 2.10 -5.71
N LYS A 179 0.66 1.40 -4.86
CA LYS A 179 -0.56 0.68 -5.22
C LYS A 179 -1.63 1.63 -5.75
N HIS A 180 -1.96 2.67 -5.00
CA HIS A 180 -3.08 3.55 -5.33
C HIS A 180 -2.76 4.59 -6.39
N PHE A 181 -1.50 4.95 -6.61
CA PHE A 181 -1.16 5.80 -7.74
C PHE A 181 -1.29 5.10 -9.10
N SER A 182 -1.04 3.79 -9.12
CA SER A 182 -1.34 2.95 -10.28
C SER A 182 -2.84 2.97 -10.58
N VAL A 183 -3.69 2.86 -9.53
CA VAL A 183 -5.17 2.99 -9.63
C VAL A 183 -5.61 4.33 -10.24
N LEU A 184 -4.98 5.44 -9.86
CA LEU A 184 -5.49 6.78 -10.14
C LEU A 184 -5.35 7.21 -11.62
N SER A 185 -4.40 6.64 -12.34
CA SER A 185 -4.07 7.05 -13.72
C SER A 185 -4.66 6.11 -14.79
N SER A 186 -4.84 4.82 -14.50
CA SER A 186 -5.33 3.80 -15.44
C SER A 186 -6.84 3.67 -15.55
N SER A 187 -7.56 3.98 -14.47
CA SER A 187 -8.96 3.57 -14.25
C SER A 187 -9.96 4.68 -14.57
N PHE A 188 -9.44 5.90 -14.68
CA PHE A 188 -10.23 7.12 -14.72
C PHE A 188 -11.30 7.16 -15.84
N PRO A 189 -11.09 6.60 -17.05
CA PRO A 189 -12.14 6.57 -18.07
C PRO A 189 -13.34 5.68 -17.74
N TYR A 190 -13.22 4.77 -16.76
CA TYR A 190 -14.17 3.68 -16.52
C TYR A 190 -14.92 3.77 -15.18
N ILE A 191 -14.62 4.77 -14.34
CA ILE A 191 -15.29 4.99 -13.05
C ILE A 191 -16.47 5.94 -13.27
N ASP A 192 -17.68 5.37 -13.36
CA ASP A 192 -18.95 6.09 -13.42
C ASP A 192 -19.81 5.91 -12.16
N SER A 193 -19.42 4.99 -11.27
CA SER A 193 -20.05 4.77 -9.96
C SER A 193 -19.01 4.46 -8.88
N VAL A 194 -19.37 4.67 -7.62
CA VAL A 194 -18.52 4.34 -6.48
C VAL A 194 -18.23 2.84 -6.42
N LYS A 195 -19.25 1.99 -6.59
CA LYS A 195 -19.12 0.53 -6.68
C LYS A 195 -18.06 0.08 -7.70
N LYS A 196 -18.09 0.61 -8.93
CA LYS A 196 -17.10 0.25 -9.96
C LYS A 196 -15.68 0.68 -9.60
N GLY A 197 -15.51 1.86 -9.01
CA GLY A 197 -14.20 2.34 -8.58
C GLY A 197 -13.64 1.56 -7.39
N VAL A 198 -14.49 1.16 -6.44
CA VAL A 198 -14.13 0.26 -5.34
C VAL A 198 -13.70 -1.10 -5.89
N LEU A 199 -14.50 -1.73 -6.75
CA LEU A 199 -14.17 -3.04 -7.31
C LEU A 199 -12.88 -3.03 -8.12
N PHE A 200 -12.65 -1.98 -8.91
CA PHE A 200 -11.39 -1.84 -9.63
C PHE A 200 -10.18 -1.71 -8.69
N SER A 201 -10.34 -0.95 -7.59
CA SER A 201 -9.30 -0.82 -6.56
C SER A 201 -9.01 -2.15 -5.88
N VAL A 202 -10.03 -2.99 -5.64
CA VAL A 202 -9.86 -4.36 -5.13
C VAL A 202 -9.03 -5.21 -6.07
N PHE A 203 -9.28 -5.19 -7.38
CA PHE A 203 -8.47 -5.97 -8.32
C PHE A 203 -7.00 -5.52 -8.35
N ILE A 204 -6.73 -4.23 -8.17
CA ILE A 204 -5.35 -3.75 -8.02
C ILE A 204 -4.73 -4.28 -6.73
N ALA A 205 -5.47 -4.28 -5.62
CA ALA A 205 -5.03 -4.87 -4.37
C ALA A 205 -4.63 -6.33 -4.53
N LEU A 206 -5.45 -7.10 -5.26
CA LEU A 206 -5.21 -8.51 -5.55
C LEU A 206 -3.94 -8.69 -6.39
N GLY A 207 -3.71 -7.84 -7.39
CA GLY A 207 -2.48 -7.84 -8.18
C GLY A 207 -1.23 -7.49 -7.37
N PHE A 208 -1.33 -6.51 -6.47
CA PHE A 208 -0.24 -6.13 -5.57
C PHE A 208 0.10 -7.28 -4.63
N GLY A 209 -0.90 -7.80 -3.91
CA GLY A 209 -0.75 -8.92 -2.98
C GLY A 209 -0.32 -10.22 -3.66
N PHE A 210 -0.64 -10.41 -4.94
CA PHE A 210 -0.14 -11.54 -5.74
C PHE A 210 1.39 -11.55 -5.83
N ILE A 211 2.00 -10.42 -6.24
CA ILE A 211 3.45 -10.32 -6.35
C ILE A 211 4.11 -10.41 -4.99
N GLU A 212 3.56 -9.73 -3.99
CA GLU A 212 4.12 -9.77 -2.63
C GLU A 212 4.09 -11.20 -2.07
N ASN A 213 2.98 -11.92 -2.25
CA ASN A 213 2.88 -13.32 -1.81
C ASN A 213 3.87 -14.24 -2.54
N ILE A 214 4.12 -14.04 -3.84
CA ILE A 214 5.16 -14.79 -4.57
C ILE A 214 6.53 -14.55 -3.92
N LEU A 215 6.87 -13.30 -3.59
CA LEU A 215 8.16 -12.95 -3.03
C LEU A 215 8.36 -13.50 -1.61
N TYR A 216 7.33 -13.42 -0.77
CA TYR A 216 7.38 -14.01 0.57
C TYR A 216 7.51 -15.52 0.52
N LEU A 217 6.72 -16.20 -0.31
CA LEU A 217 6.79 -17.65 -0.44
C LEU A 217 8.10 -18.11 -1.07
N LYS A 218 8.63 -17.36 -2.04
CA LYS A 218 9.97 -17.60 -2.59
C LYS A 218 11.03 -17.53 -1.50
N ASN A 219 11.02 -16.48 -0.68
CA ASN A 219 12.00 -16.30 0.39
C ASN A 219 11.94 -17.45 1.41
N VAL A 220 10.73 -17.82 1.85
CA VAL A 220 10.57 -18.95 2.78
C VAL A 220 10.97 -20.28 2.12
N ALA A 221 10.59 -20.51 0.86
CA ALA A 221 10.96 -21.72 0.13
C ALA A 221 12.47 -21.83 -0.10
N GLU A 222 13.20 -20.71 -0.27
CA GLU A 222 14.66 -20.68 -0.35
C GLU A 222 15.33 -21.10 0.95
N GLN A 223 14.71 -20.83 2.10
CA GLN A 223 15.25 -21.14 3.42
C GLN A 223 14.88 -22.55 3.90
N SER A 224 13.63 -22.98 3.69
CA SER A 224 13.11 -24.22 4.27
C SER A 224 12.65 -25.27 3.24
N GLY A 225 12.72 -24.97 1.95
CA GLY A 225 12.23 -25.82 0.87
C GLY A 225 10.74 -25.61 0.57
N ILE A 226 10.35 -25.85 -0.69
CA ILE A 226 9.00 -25.51 -1.20
C ILE A 226 7.86 -26.29 -0.52
N TRP A 227 8.12 -27.53 -0.10
CA TRP A 227 7.13 -28.40 0.55
C TRP A 227 7.18 -28.35 2.08
N SER A 228 7.84 -27.34 2.65
CA SER A 228 7.94 -27.20 4.10
C SER A 228 6.63 -26.68 4.72
N SER A 229 6.44 -27.03 6.00
CA SER A 229 5.35 -26.49 6.81
C SER A 229 5.40 -24.95 6.93
N GLY A 230 6.59 -24.37 6.84
CA GLY A 230 6.80 -22.91 6.82
C GLY A 230 6.17 -22.24 5.59
N VAL A 231 6.38 -22.81 4.40
CA VAL A 231 5.75 -22.32 3.16
C VAL A 231 4.24 -22.44 3.23
N LEU A 232 3.72 -23.59 3.70
CA LEU A 232 2.28 -23.80 3.84
C LEU A 232 1.65 -22.79 4.81
N THR A 233 2.25 -22.59 5.98
CA THR A 233 1.74 -21.65 7.00
C THR A 233 1.76 -20.21 6.48
N THR A 234 2.86 -19.82 5.83
CA THR A 234 3.01 -18.51 5.19
C THR A 234 1.96 -18.31 4.10
N TRP A 235 1.73 -19.33 3.27
CA TRP A 235 0.73 -19.26 2.20
C TRP A 235 -0.68 -19.08 2.75
N ILE A 236 -1.10 -19.89 3.73
CA ILE A 236 -2.44 -19.77 4.35
C ILE A 236 -2.61 -18.38 4.96
N PHE A 237 -1.66 -17.97 5.79
CA PHE A 237 -1.75 -16.74 6.54
C PHE A 237 -1.80 -15.52 5.61
N ARG A 238 -0.92 -15.49 4.60
CA ARG A 238 -0.86 -14.36 3.68
C ARG A 238 -2.03 -14.31 2.71
N SER A 239 -2.49 -15.47 2.24
CA SER A 239 -3.63 -15.57 1.31
C SER A 239 -4.96 -15.12 1.92
N ILE A 240 -5.09 -15.22 3.24
CA ILE A 240 -6.30 -14.82 3.96
C ILE A 240 -6.11 -13.42 4.55
N PHE A 241 -5.12 -13.25 5.44
CA PHE A 241 -5.05 -12.08 6.31
C PHE A 241 -4.32 -10.89 5.67
N SER A 242 -3.10 -11.10 5.15
CA SER A 242 -2.37 -10.03 4.46
C SER A 242 -3.11 -9.57 3.20
N LEU A 243 -3.63 -10.52 2.41
CA LEU A 243 -4.42 -10.18 1.24
C LEU A 243 -5.70 -9.40 1.59
N MET A 244 -6.39 -9.79 2.67
CA MET A 244 -7.53 -9.03 3.19
C MET A 244 -7.14 -7.60 3.58
N THR A 245 -6.01 -7.40 4.27
CA THR A 245 -5.49 -6.06 4.60
C THR A 245 -5.33 -5.20 3.35
N HIS A 246 -4.71 -5.72 2.28
CA HIS A 246 -4.59 -4.96 1.03
C HIS A 246 -5.95 -4.64 0.40
N ILE A 247 -6.89 -5.60 0.43
CA ILE A 247 -8.25 -5.40 -0.08
C ILE A 247 -8.93 -4.25 0.66
N ILE A 248 -8.89 -4.23 2.00
CA ILE A 248 -9.54 -3.20 2.82
C ILE A 248 -8.96 -1.83 2.55
N CYS A 249 -7.64 -1.73 2.58
CA CYS A 249 -6.89 -0.52 2.25
C CYS A 249 -7.36 0.02 0.89
N SER A 250 -7.49 -0.88 -0.08
CA SER A 250 -7.95 -0.53 -1.42
C SER A 250 -9.43 -0.18 -1.52
N VAL A 251 -10.29 -0.80 -0.72
CA VAL A 251 -11.72 -0.43 -0.63
C VAL A 251 -11.86 0.97 -0.04
N ILE A 252 -11.13 1.28 1.04
CA ILE A 252 -11.13 2.61 1.67
C ILE A 252 -10.71 3.65 0.62
N VAL A 253 -9.53 3.49 0.01
CA VAL A 253 -9.05 4.45 -0.99
C VAL A 253 -9.99 4.52 -2.19
N GLY A 254 -10.45 3.39 -2.71
CA GLY A 254 -11.38 3.31 -3.83
C GLY A 254 -12.70 4.04 -3.57
N LEU A 255 -13.27 3.91 -2.37
CA LEU A 255 -14.51 4.57 -1.97
C LEU A 255 -14.35 6.09 -1.89
N TYR A 256 -13.35 6.57 -1.15
CA TYR A 256 -13.13 8.01 -0.98
C TYR A 256 -12.67 8.66 -2.28
N PHE A 257 -11.83 7.98 -3.06
CA PHE A 257 -11.41 8.46 -4.37
C PHE A 257 -12.59 8.58 -5.33
N SER A 258 -13.42 7.53 -5.47
CA SER A 258 -14.54 7.54 -6.41
C SER A 258 -15.56 8.62 -6.04
N ARG A 259 -15.85 8.79 -4.74
CA ARG A 259 -16.71 9.89 -4.25
C ARG A 259 -16.11 11.26 -4.55
N ALA A 260 -14.83 11.46 -4.27
CA ALA A 260 -14.14 12.71 -4.58
C ALA A 260 -14.17 13.00 -6.08
N LEU A 261 -13.96 11.97 -6.91
CA LEU A 261 -13.92 12.06 -8.36
C LEU A 261 -15.27 12.47 -8.95
N LEU A 262 -16.33 11.72 -8.61
CA LEU A 262 -17.68 11.96 -9.11
C LEU A 262 -18.18 13.34 -8.69
N ASN A 263 -17.96 13.72 -7.43
CA ASN A 263 -18.29 15.06 -6.94
C ASN A 263 -17.50 16.17 -7.64
N TYR A 264 -16.22 15.93 -7.97
CA TYR A 264 -15.41 16.90 -8.69
C TYR A 264 -15.86 17.04 -10.16
N THR A 265 -16.32 15.97 -10.79
CA THR A 265 -16.86 16.03 -12.16
C THR A 265 -18.19 16.79 -12.24
N THR A 266 -19.00 16.75 -11.20
CA THR A 266 -20.28 17.49 -11.14
C THR A 266 -20.09 18.94 -10.68
N LEU A 267 -19.25 19.16 -9.67
CA LEU A 267 -18.97 20.48 -9.11
C LEU A 267 -17.46 20.63 -8.84
N PRO A 268 -16.69 21.29 -9.73
CA PRO A 268 -15.23 21.27 -9.70
C PRO A 268 -14.64 22.17 -8.59
N ARG A 269 -14.83 21.77 -7.33
CA ARG A 269 -14.25 22.40 -6.15
C ARG A 269 -13.01 21.63 -5.70
N MET A 270 -11.87 22.31 -5.67
CA MET A 270 -10.59 21.67 -5.34
C MET A 270 -10.49 21.24 -3.88
N MET A 271 -10.90 22.10 -2.95
CA MET A 271 -10.70 21.84 -1.52
C MET A 271 -11.47 20.61 -1.02
N PRO A 272 -12.76 20.40 -1.36
CA PRO A 272 -13.48 19.17 -1.01
C PRO A 272 -12.82 17.93 -1.62
N TYR A 273 -12.39 17.98 -2.88
CA TYR A 273 -11.70 16.88 -3.54
C TYR A 273 -10.44 16.44 -2.77
N ILE A 274 -9.57 17.40 -2.43
CA ILE A 274 -8.31 17.13 -1.72
C ILE A 274 -8.60 16.55 -0.34
N LYS A 275 -9.54 17.13 0.41
CA LYS A 275 -9.89 16.65 1.76
C LYS A 275 -10.38 15.22 1.75
N THR A 276 -11.29 14.87 0.84
CA THR A 276 -11.85 13.52 0.74
C THR A 276 -10.78 12.51 0.33
N LEU A 277 -9.93 12.85 -0.65
CA LEU A 277 -8.82 11.99 -1.09
C LEU A 277 -7.82 11.75 0.06
N LEU A 278 -7.36 12.81 0.71
CA LEU A 278 -6.41 12.74 1.82
C LEU A 278 -6.95 11.90 2.97
N TYR A 279 -8.22 12.07 3.31
CA TYR A 279 -8.86 11.29 4.38
C TYR A 279 -8.80 9.79 4.10
N GLY A 280 -9.26 9.35 2.91
CA GLY A 280 -9.22 7.94 2.54
C GLY A 280 -7.81 7.37 2.49
N PHE A 281 -6.87 8.14 1.94
CA PHE A 281 -5.48 7.70 1.80
C PHE A 281 -4.77 7.57 3.15
N LEU A 282 -4.88 8.56 4.02
CA LEU A 282 -4.30 8.51 5.37
C LEU A 282 -4.93 7.40 6.20
N PHE A 283 -6.24 7.18 6.08
CA PHE A 283 -6.91 6.10 6.77
C PHE A 283 -6.38 4.73 6.31
N SER A 284 -6.17 4.55 5.00
CA SER A 284 -5.55 3.34 4.44
C SER A 284 -4.16 3.08 5.01
N ILE A 285 -3.29 4.10 5.02
CA ILE A 285 -1.93 4.00 5.56
C ILE A 285 -1.95 3.58 7.04
N LEU A 286 -2.84 4.17 7.84
CA LEU A 286 -2.94 3.84 9.26
C LEU A 286 -3.38 2.40 9.47
N ILE A 287 -4.39 1.93 8.73
CA ILE A 287 -4.87 0.55 8.80
C ILE A 287 -3.78 -0.43 8.37
N HIS A 288 -3.06 -0.14 7.29
CA HIS A 288 -1.94 -0.97 6.85
C HIS A 288 -0.82 -1.02 7.91
N ALA A 289 -0.36 0.14 8.38
CA ALA A 289 0.71 0.20 9.37
C ALA A 289 0.35 -0.53 10.68
N ILE A 290 -0.89 -0.37 11.17
CA ILE A 290 -1.36 -1.08 12.38
C ILE A 290 -1.32 -2.59 12.17
N PHE A 291 -1.69 -3.07 10.99
CA PHE A 291 -1.62 -4.49 10.66
C PHE A 291 -0.17 -5.00 10.73
N ASP A 292 0.78 -4.34 10.07
CA ASP A 292 2.18 -4.79 10.07
C ASP A 292 2.84 -4.72 11.45
N ILE A 293 2.55 -3.65 12.21
CA ILE A 293 2.99 -3.52 13.59
C ILE A 293 2.45 -4.69 14.41
N SER A 294 1.17 -5.05 14.23
CA SER A 294 0.55 -6.14 14.97
C SER A 294 1.18 -7.51 14.70
N LEU A 295 1.57 -7.77 13.46
CA LEU A 295 2.30 -8.97 13.08
C LEU A 295 3.66 -9.02 13.78
N THR A 296 4.33 -7.87 13.84
CA THR A 296 5.68 -7.75 14.40
C THR A 296 5.71 -7.93 15.91
N ILE A 297 4.73 -7.37 16.62
CA ILE A 297 4.63 -7.50 18.09
C ILE A 297 3.96 -8.82 18.51
N GLY A 298 3.57 -9.68 17.57
CA GLY A 298 2.93 -10.96 17.84
C GLY A 298 1.49 -10.85 18.34
N PHE A 299 0.82 -9.70 18.16
CA PHE A 299 -0.55 -9.49 18.62
C PHE A 299 -1.57 -9.98 17.60
N THR A 300 -1.65 -11.30 17.43
CA THR A 300 -2.45 -11.94 16.38
C THR A 300 -3.97 -11.80 16.55
N GLY A 301 -4.46 -11.42 17.74
CA GLY A 301 -5.88 -11.19 17.99
C GLY A 301 -6.48 -10.08 17.11
N ILE A 302 -5.71 -9.04 16.79
CA ILE A 302 -6.20 -7.93 15.95
C ILE A 302 -6.48 -8.37 14.51
N ILE A 303 -5.83 -9.43 14.04
CA ILE A 303 -6.02 -9.96 12.69
C ILE A 303 -7.47 -10.42 12.50
N PHE A 304 -8.08 -11.03 13.53
CA PHE A 304 -9.48 -11.44 13.48
C PHE A 304 -10.42 -10.23 13.46
N ILE A 305 -10.10 -9.18 14.23
CA ILE A 305 -10.87 -7.92 14.19
C ILE A 305 -10.79 -7.31 12.79
N TYR A 306 -9.60 -7.29 12.20
CA TYR A 306 -9.39 -6.86 10.82
C TYR A 306 -10.23 -7.69 9.88
N PHE A 307 -10.16 -9.01 9.94
CA PHE A 307 -10.90 -9.89 9.04
C PHE A 307 -12.42 -9.70 9.13
N PHE A 308 -13.00 -9.80 10.33
CA PHE A 308 -14.45 -9.70 10.53
C PHE A 308 -14.98 -8.28 10.32
N GLY A 309 -14.34 -7.28 10.93
CA GLY A 309 -14.76 -5.87 10.79
C GLY A 309 -14.73 -5.42 9.34
N SER A 310 -13.77 -5.93 8.59
CA SER A 310 -13.63 -5.62 7.17
C SER A 310 -14.60 -6.36 6.28
N TYR A 311 -14.82 -7.65 6.53
CA TYR A 311 -15.86 -8.38 5.83
C TYR A 311 -17.23 -7.68 5.99
N LEU A 312 -17.58 -7.28 7.22
CA LEU A 312 -18.81 -6.53 7.50
C LEU A 312 -18.81 -5.13 6.86
N GLY A 313 -17.70 -4.40 6.94
CA GLY A 313 -17.58 -3.07 6.36
C GLY A 313 -17.69 -3.07 4.83
N ILE A 314 -17.04 -4.04 4.17
CA ILE A 314 -17.07 -4.15 2.72
C ILE A 314 -18.44 -4.60 2.24
N THR A 315 -19.04 -5.63 2.87
CA THR A 315 -20.40 -6.07 2.51
C THR A 315 -21.40 -4.93 2.63
N ARG A 316 -21.34 -4.14 3.72
CA ARG A 316 -22.17 -2.94 3.87
C ARG A 316 -22.05 -1.97 2.69
N ILE A 317 -20.84 -1.69 2.19
CA ILE A 317 -20.63 -0.78 1.04
C ILE A 317 -21.34 -1.30 -0.22
N PHE A 318 -21.29 -2.61 -0.48
CA PHE A 318 -21.92 -3.18 -1.66
C PHE A 318 -23.46 -3.28 -1.55
N TYR A 319 -23.99 -3.48 -0.34
CA TYR A 319 -25.43 -3.62 -0.09
C TYR A 319 -26.18 -2.31 0.23
N GLU A 320 -25.54 -1.27 0.78
CA GLU A 320 -26.22 0.00 1.12
C GLU A 320 -26.31 1.01 -0.03
N GLU A 321 -25.50 0.87 -1.10
CA GLU A 321 -25.56 1.76 -2.28
C GLU A 321 -26.58 1.27 -3.34
N GLU A 322 -27.76 0.82 -2.91
CA GLU A 322 -28.97 0.72 -3.76
C GLU A 322 -29.86 1.96 -3.57
#